data_AF-A0AAE1H469-F1
#
_entry.id   AF-A0AAE1H469-F1
#
_cell.length_a   1.000
_cell.length_b   1.000
_cell.length_c   1.000
_cell.angle_alpha   90.00
_cell.angle_beta   90.00
_cell.angle_gamma   90.00
#
_symmetry.space_group_name_H-M   'P 1'
#
loop_
_entity.id
_entity.type
_entity.pdbx_description
1 polymer ?
#
loop_
_entity_poly.entity_id
_entity_poly.type
_entity_poly.pdbx_seq_one_letter_code
_entity_poly.pdbx_strand_id
1 'polypeptide(L)'
;MTGVLASPIPSSLDLSSNNITELTESSLSSLPALEEILLGDNHQLRIHPLAFQHSPHLKKLSLQSCGLRQLPESLLRPLRKLTTL
;
A
#
# COMPACT_ATOMS: atom_id res chain seq x y z
N MET A 1 -2.89 -35.19 -8.19
CA MET A 1 -3.69 -34.20 -7.45
C MET A 1 -2.72 -33.30 -6.71
N THR A 2 -2.17 -32.29 -7.38
CA THR A 2 -1.14 -31.40 -6.83
C THR A 2 -1.82 -30.31 -6.01
N GLY A 3 -1.72 -30.41 -4.69
CA GLY A 3 -2.11 -29.35 -3.78
C GLY A 3 -1.19 -28.15 -3.97
N VAL A 4 -1.68 -27.14 -4.67
CA VAL A 4 -1.09 -25.80 -4.60
C VAL A 4 -1.30 -25.33 -3.17
N LEU A 5 -0.21 -25.30 -2.39
CA LEU A 5 -0.17 -24.58 -1.12
C LEU A 5 -0.52 -23.13 -1.46
N ALA A 6 -1.75 -22.70 -1.16
CA ALA A 6 -2.11 -21.30 -1.22
C ALA A 6 -1.20 -20.58 -0.22
N SER A 7 -0.20 -19.87 -0.72
CA SER A 7 0.64 -19.01 0.10
C SER A 7 -0.27 -18.02 0.80
N PRO A 8 -0.22 -17.89 2.14
CA PRO A 8 -1.06 -16.93 2.85
C PRO A 8 -0.81 -15.54 2.28
N ILE A 9 -1.89 -14.83 1.94
CA ILE A 9 -1.82 -13.45 1.45
C ILE A 9 -1.17 -12.63 2.57
N PRO A 10 -0.10 -11.86 2.29
CA PRO A 10 0.60 -11.11 3.32
C PRO A 10 -0.33 -10.05 3.92
N SER A 11 -0.36 -10.00 5.26
CA SER A 11 -1.03 -8.92 6.01
C SER A 11 -0.13 -7.71 6.21
N SER A 12 1.19 -7.86 6.03
CA SER A 12 2.17 -6.78 6.10
C SER A 12 3.13 -6.86 4.92
N LEU A 13 3.42 -5.72 4.32
CA LEU A 13 4.29 -5.59 3.16
C LEU A 13 5.27 -4.42 3.37
N ASP A 14 6.54 -4.77 3.54
CA ASP A 14 7.63 -3.79 3.60
C ASP A 14 8.28 -3.63 2.22
N LEU A 15 8.14 -2.44 1.66
CA LEU A 15 8.74 -2.00 0.40
C LEU A 15 9.63 -0.77 0.62
N SER A 16 10.04 -0.51 1.86
CA SER A 16 10.90 0.62 2.18
C SER A 16 12.29 0.49 1.53
N SER A 17 12.96 1.62 1.33
CA SER A 17 14.32 1.69 0.75
C SER A 17 14.44 1.01 -0.62
N ASN A 18 13.41 1.11 -1.44
CA ASN A 18 13.42 0.67 -2.83
C ASN A 18 13.39 1.87 -3.80
N ASN A 19 13.40 1.57 -5.10
CA ASN A 19 13.27 2.56 -6.16
C ASN A 19 11.86 2.56 -6.77
N ILE A 20 10.82 2.40 -5.95
CA ILE A 20 9.44 2.44 -6.42
C ILE A 20 9.09 3.89 -6.76
N THR A 21 8.81 4.13 -8.04
CA THR A 21 8.45 5.47 -8.54
C THR A 21 6.94 5.66 -8.67
N GLU A 22 6.18 4.58 -8.71
CA GLU A 22 4.73 4.65 -8.93
C GLU A 22 3.98 3.51 -8.22
N LEU A 23 2.84 3.87 -7.63
CA LEU A 23 1.85 2.93 -7.13
C LEU A 23 0.52 3.23 -7.84
N THR A 24 0.11 2.33 -8.72
CA THR A 24 -1.05 2.47 -9.60
C THR A 24 -2.32 1.96 -8.89
N GLU A 25 -3.46 2.12 -9.55
CA GLU A 25 -4.75 1.60 -9.07
C GLU A 25 -4.76 0.08 -8.83
N SER A 26 -3.96 -0.68 -9.58
CA SER A 26 -3.91 -2.14 -9.54
C SER A 26 -2.71 -2.70 -8.78
N SER A 27 -1.77 -1.86 -8.33
CA SER A 27 -0.55 -2.33 -7.63
C SER A 27 -0.84 -3.22 -6.42
N LEU A 28 -1.96 -3.01 -5.74
CA LEU A 28 -2.36 -3.76 -4.53
C LEU A 28 -3.61 -4.62 -4.74
N SER A 29 -4.08 -4.81 -5.98
CA SER A 29 -5.35 -5.51 -6.26
C SER A 29 -5.36 -6.98 -5.86
N SER A 30 -4.18 -7.62 -5.77
CA SER A 30 -4.00 -9.00 -5.32
C SER A 30 -3.82 -9.14 -3.80
N LEU A 31 -3.87 -8.03 -3.05
CA LEU A 31 -3.60 -7.99 -1.61
C LEU A 31 -4.81 -7.47 -0.80
N PRO A 32 -5.98 -8.14 -0.86
CA PRO A 32 -7.19 -7.69 -0.16
C PRO A 32 -7.10 -7.79 1.37
N ALA A 33 -6.19 -8.64 1.87
CA ALA A 33 -5.96 -8.85 3.30
C ALA A 33 -4.88 -7.94 3.90
N LEU A 34 -4.31 -7.01 3.11
CA LEU A 34 -3.22 -6.16 3.56
C LEU A 34 -3.67 -5.22 4.68
N GLU A 35 -2.94 -5.25 5.80
CA GLU A 35 -3.16 -4.40 6.98
C GLU A 35 -2.05 -3.37 7.17
N GLU A 36 -0.85 -3.65 6.69
CA GLU A 36 0.32 -2.77 6.86
C GLU A 36 1.12 -2.69 5.56
N ILE A 37 1.45 -1.47 5.14
CA ILE A 37 2.36 -1.23 4.02
C ILE A 37 3.37 -0.13 4.37
N LEU A 38 4.65 -0.45 4.19
CA LEU A 38 5.75 0.49 4.39
C LEU A 38 6.37 0.83 3.04
N LEU A 39 6.29 2.10 2.63
CA LEU A 39 6.83 2.61 1.37
C LEU A 39 7.94 3.64 1.61
N GLY A 40 8.47 3.69 2.84
CA GLY A 40 9.49 4.65 3.25
C GLY A 40 10.69 4.70 2.32
N ASP A 41 11.30 5.87 2.18
CA ASP A 41 12.54 6.06 1.41
C ASP A 41 12.43 5.69 -0.08
N ASN A 42 11.22 5.72 -0.64
CA ASN A 42 10.97 5.71 -2.09
C ASN A 42 10.81 7.16 -2.60
N HIS A 43 11.93 7.88 -2.78
CA HIS A 43 12.00 9.35 -2.90
C HIS A 43 11.23 10.01 -4.07
N GLN A 44 10.80 9.23 -5.06
CA GLN A 44 10.09 9.72 -6.26
C GLN A 44 8.70 9.09 -6.40
N LEU A 45 8.16 8.54 -5.31
CA LEU A 45 6.92 7.79 -5.34
C LEU A 45 5.74 8.70 -5.73
N ARG A 46 5.04 8.31 -6.80
CA ARG A 46 3.75 8.86 -7.21
C ARG A 46 2.66 7.86 -6.87
N ILE A 47 1.61 8.31 -6.20
CA ILE A 47 0.53 7.43 -5.75
C ILE A 47 -0.76 7.81 -6.48
N HIS A 48 -1.35 6.84 -7.16
CA HIS A 48 -2.65 7.01 -7.79
C HIS A 48 -3.74 7.22 -6.71
N PRO A 49 -4.73 8.11 -6.89
CA PRO A 49 -5.76 8.38 -5.87
C PRO A 49 -6.57 7.15 -5.43
N LEU A 50 -6.62 6.11 -6.27
CA LEU A 50 -7.33 4.85 -5.99
C LEU A 50 -6.40 3.67 -5.67
N ALA A 51 -5.10 3.94 -5.46
CA ALA A 51 -4.08 2.94 -5.16
C ALA A 51 -4.46 1.94 -4.05
N PHE A 52 -5.15 2.41 -3.01
CA PHE A 52 -5.48 1.61 -1.84
C PHE A 52 -6.94 1.13 -1.80
N GLN A 53 -7.73 1.32 -2.86
CA GLN A 53 -9.15 0.94 -2.86
C GLN A 53 -9.38 -0.57 -2.63
N HIS A 54 -8.41 -1.39 -3.03
CA HIS A 54 -8.47 -2.85 -2.94
C HIS A 54 -7.96 -3.42 -1.61
N SER A 55 -7.46 -2.57 -0.70
CA SER A 55 -6.94 -2.96 0.62
C SER A 55 -7.76 -2.32 1.74
N PRO A 56 -9.05 -2.66 1.89
CA PRO A 56 -9.97 -2.03 2.86
C PRO A 56 -9.63 -2.35 4.33
N HIS A 57 -8.61 -3.19 4.57
CA HIS A 57 -8.14 -3.59 5.88
C HIS A 57 -6.87 -2.88 6.32
N LEU A 58 -6.35 -1.95 5.51
CA LEU A 58 -5.14 -1.20 5.82
C LEU A 58 -5.32 -0.39 7.12
N LYS A 59 -4.44 -0.65 8.08
CA LYS A 59 -4.34 -0.02 9.40
C LYS A 59 -3.12 0.89 9.49
N LYS A 60 -2.02 0.51 8.81
CA LYS A 60 -0.78 1.28 8.81
C LYS A 60 -0.28 1.54 7.38
N LEU A 61 0.04 2.79 7.11
CA LEU A 61 0.64 3.24 5.85
C LEU A 61 1.84 4.11 6.20
N SER A 62 3.06 3.74 5.83
CA SER A 62 4.22 4.62 5.97
C SER A 62 4.62 5.19 4.61
N LEU A 63 4.66 6.51 4.51
CA LEU A 63 5.10 7.27 3.34
C LEU A 63 6.28 8.20 3.66
N GLN A 64 7.06 7.84 4.67
CA GLN A 64 8.21 8.62 5.12
C GLN A 64 9.23 8.81 3.99
N SER A 65 9.80 10.01 3.86
CA SER A 65 10.83 10.31 2.86
C SER A 65 10.43 10.05 1.39
N CYS A 66 9.14 9.92 1.06
CA CYS A 66 8.70 9.63 -0.31
C CYS A 66 8.69 10.84 -1.26
N GLY A 67 9.15 12.02 -0.82
CA GLY A 67 9.12 13.25 -1.61
C GLY A 67 7.70 13.82 -1.86
N LEU A 68 6.70 13.29 -1.16
CA LEU A 68 5.30 13.71 -1.28
C LEU A 68 5.11 15.07 -0.62
N ARG A 69 4.64 16.06 -1.39
CA ARG A 69 4.32 17.40 -0.86
C ARG A 69 2.94 17.45 -0.22
N GLN A 70 1.97 16.72 -0.79
CA GLN A 70 0.58 16.67 -0.35
C GLN A 70 0.00 15.30 -0.70
N LEU A 71 -0.91 14.80 0.13
CA LEU A 71 -1.71 13.60 -0.15
C LEU A 71 -3.12 14.03 -0.55
N PRO A 72 -3.65 13.57 -1.70
CA PRO A 72 -5.03 13.88 -2.05
C PRO A 72 -5.98 13.18 -1.08
N GLU A 73 -7.01 13.89 -0.62
CA GLU A 73 -7.98 13.36 0.36
C GLU A 73 -8.62 12.05 -0.13
N SER A 74 -8.86 11.94 -1.43
CA SER A 74 -9.39 10.74 -2.09
C SER A 74 -8.56 9.48 -1.83
N LEU A 75 -7.24 9.62 -1.64
CA LEU A 75 -6.35 8.50 -1.31
C LEU A 75 -6.64 7.91 0.07
N LEU A 76 -7.06 8.75 1.01
CA LEU A 76 -7.33 8.36 2.40
C LEU A 76 -8.79 7.93 2.62
N ARG A 77 -9.73 8.36 1.76
CA ARG A 77 -11.16 7.99 1.83
C ARG A 77 -11.45 6.48 1.96
N PRO A 78 -10.80 5.57 1.21
CA PRO A 78 -11.05 4.13 1.36
C PRO A 78 -10.45 3.55 2.65
N LEU A 79 -9.50 4.25 3.29
CA LEU A 79 -8.70 3.74 4.42
C LEU A 79 -9.42 3.92 5.77
N ARG A 80 -10.64 3.40 5.89
CA ARG A 80 -11.50 3.57 7.10
C ARG A 80 -10.94 2.94 8.38
N LYS A 81 -9.99 2.02 8.25
CA LYS A 81 -9.34 1.34 9.37
C LYS A 81 -7.95 1.91 9.70
N LEU A 82 -7.51 2.95 9.00
CA LEU A 82 -6.19 3.54 9.19
C LEU A 82 -6.06 4.13 10.59
N THR A 83 -5.07 3.66 11.33
CA THR A 83 -4.74 4.14 12.68
C THR A 83 -3.33 4.73 12.74
N THR A 84 -2.49 4.47 11.74
CA THR A 84 -1.12 5.00 11.65
C THR A 84 -0.82 5.44 10.21
N LEU A 85 -0.31 6.66 10.06
CA LEU A 85 0.09 7.28 8.78
C LEU A 85 1.47 7.95 8.93
#